data_AF-A0A534QZJ4-F1
#
_entry.id   AF-A0A534QZJ4-F1
#
_cell.length_a   1.000
_cell.length_b   1.000
_cell.length_c   1.000
_cell.angle_alpha   90.00
_cell.angle_beta   90.00
_cell.angle_gamma   90.00
#
_symmetry.space_group_name_H-M   'P 1'
#
loop_
_entity.id
_entity.type
_entity.pdbx_description
1 polymer ?
#
loop_
_entity_poly.entity_id
_entity_poly.type
_entity_poly.pdbx_seq_one_letter_code
_entity_poly.pdbx_strand_id
1 'polypeptide(L)' 'LPAFTYRSSVSKPERKPSARYMRLLLEGAAEQGLPPEYLRFLESFELAHDERVEAGAPATPRDR' A
#
# COMPACT_ATOMS: atom_id res chain seq x y z
N LEU A 1 -10.55 20.98 -14.10
CA LEU A 1 -9.55 21.90 -13.51
C LEU A 1 -8.17 21.32 -13.74
N PRO A 2 -7.16 22.12 -14.11
CA PRO A 2 -5.77 21.65 -14.11
C PRO A 2 -5.35 21.34 -12.66
N ALA A 3 -4.65 20.24 -12.46
CA ALA A 3 -4.15 19.81 -11.15
C ALA A 3 -2.66 19.48 -11.24
N PHE A 4 -1.92 19.79 -10.19
CA PHE A 4 -0.52 19.41 -10.05
C PHE A 4 -0.43 18.01 -9.44
N THR A 5 0.52 17.19 -9.92
CA THR A 5 0.74 15.83 -9.42
C THR A 5 2.21 15.44 -9.55
N TYR A 6 2.60 14.35 -8.90
CA TYR A 6 3.93 13.79 -8.95
C TYR A 6 3.94 12.47 -9.71
N ARG A 7 5.00 12.25 -10.47
CA ARG A 7 5.30 10.96 -11.10
C ARG A 7 6.77 10.61 -10.84
N SER A 8 7.01 9.42 -10.30
CA SER A 8 8.37 8.91 -10.12
C SER A 8 9.03 8.68 -11.47
N SER A 9 10.30 9.07 -11.61
CA SER A 9 11.16 8.70 -12.75
C SER A 9 11.67 7.26 -12.65
N VAL A 10 11.61 6.67 -11.47
CA VAL A 10 12.01 5.28 -11.21
C VAL A 10 10.77 4.38 -11.28
N SER A 11 10.83 3.38 -12.15
CA SER A 11 9.84 2.29 -12.26
C SER A 11 10.58 0.97 -12.45
N LYS A 12 10.07 -0.09 -11.81
CA LYS A 12 10.52 -1.48 -12.02
C LYS A 12 9.25 -2.33 -12.20
N PRO A 13 9.02 -2.93 -13.38
CA PRO A 13 7.74 -3.58 -13.71
C PRO A 13 7.31 -4.66 -12.70
N GLU A 14 8.27 -5.36 -12.10
CA GLU A 14 8.02 -6.50 -11.21
C GLU A 14 7.86 -6.08 -9.74
N ARG A 15 8.03 -4.79 -9.42
CA ARG A 15 7.87 -4.31 -8.04
C ARG A 15 6.40 -4.26 -7.66
N LYS A 16 6.04 -5.11 -6.71
CA LYS A 16 4.72 -5.12 -6.06
C LYS A 16 4.66 -4.12 -4.91
N PRO A 17 3.51 -3.49 -4.65
CA PRO A 17 3.32 -2.63 -3.48
C PRO A 17 3.31 -3.46 -2.20
N SER A 18 3.75 -2.87 -1.08
CA SER A 18 3.63 -3.53 0.23
C SER A 18 2.18 -3.52 0.73
N ALA A 19 1.81 -4.52 1.53
CA ALA A 19 0.50 -4.59 2.18
C ALA A 19 0.18 -3.32 2.99
N ARG A 20 1.17 -2.79 3.70
CA ARG A 20 1.02 -1.54 4.47
C ARG A 20 0.70 -0.35 3.58
N TYR A 21 1.39 -0.23 2.44
CA TYR A 21 1.16 0.87 1.50
C TYR A 21 -0.23 0.79 0.86
N MET A 22 -0.65 -0.41 0.43
CA MET A 22 -1.99 -0.61 -0.13
C MET A 22 -3.11 -0.32 0.86
N ARG A 23 -2.93 -0.70 2.13
CA ARG A 23 -3.91 -0.38 3.18
C ARG A 23 -4.14 1.13 3.32
N LEU A 24 -3.06 1.92 3.36
CA LEU A 24 -3.15 3.38 3.42
C LEU A 24 -3.90 3.98 2.21
N LEU A 25 -3.68 3.45 1.01
CA LEU A 25 -4.39 3.90 -0.19
C LEU A 25 -5.88 3.57 -0.12
N LEU A 26 -6.25 2.38 0.33
CA LEU A 26 -7.64 1.95 0.45
C LEU A 26 -8.40 2.75 1.51
N GLU A 27 -7.80 2.94 2.69
CA GLU A 27 -8.37 3.74 3.77
C GLU A 27 -8.65 5.16 3.29
N GLY A 28 -7.64 5.85 2.73
CA GLY A 28 -7.82 7.20 2.22
C GLY A 28 -8.82 7.29 1.06
N ALA A 29 -8.85 6.30 0.17
CA ALA A 29 -9.80 6.28 -0.94
C ALA A 29 -11.25 6.10 -0.46
N ALA A 30 -11.48 5.24 0.52
CA ALA A 30 -12.79 5.01 1.10
C ALA A 30 -13.28 6.22 1.90
N GLU A 31 -12.41 6.80 2.74
CA GLU A 31 -12.71 8.01 3.53
C GLU A 31 -13.11 9.20 2.67
N GLN A 32 -12.48 9.35 1.50
CA GLN A 32 -12.77 10.44 0.55
C GLN A 32 -13.90 10.11 -0.44
N GLY A 33 -14.54 8.93 -0.31
CA GLY A 33 -15.69 8.55 -1.12
C GLY A 33 -15.35 8.30 -2.59
N LEU A 34 -14.16 7.77 -2.90
CA LEU A 34 -13.83 7.37 -4.26
C LEU A 34 -14.76 6.24 -4.75
N PRO A 35 -15.01 6.14 -6.07
CA PRO A 35 -15.95 5.17 -6.61
C PRO A 35 -15.61 3.71 -6.21
N PRO A 36 -16.61 2.86 -5.92
CA PRO A 36 -16.37 1.48 -5.52
C PRO A 36 -15.54 0.65 -6.50
N GLU A 37 -15.66 0.90 -7.81
CA GLU A 37 -14.84 0.28 -8.85
C GLU A 37 -13.36 0.63 -8.74
N TYR A 38 -13.04 1.82 -8.23
CA TYR A 38 -11.66 2.23 -7.99
C TYR A 38 -11.09 1.52 -6.76
N LEU A 39 -11.90 1.33 -5.71
CA LEU A 39 -11.51 0.53 -4.55
C LEU A 39 -11.22 -0.92 -4.95
N ARG A 40 -12.12 -1.55 -5.72
CA ARG A 40 -11.91 -2.90 -6.26
C ARG A 40 -10.65 -3.00 -7.13
N PHE A 41 -10.37 -1.96 -7.92
CA PHE A 41 -9.13 -1.89 -8.69
C PHE A 41 -7.90 -1.86 -7.78
N LEU A 42 -7.89 -1.04 -6.72
CA LEU A 42 -6.81 -1.02 -5.73
C LEU A 42 -6.66 -2.37 -5.00
N GLU A 43 -7.76 -3.04 -4.65
CA GLU A 43 -7.73 -4.35 -4.00
C GLU A 43 -7.16 -5.47 -4.89
N SER A 44 -7.18 -5.29 -6.22
CA SER A 44 -6.72 -6.30 -7.18
C SER A 44 -5.19 -6.41 -7.31
N PHE A 45 -4.42 -5.47 -6.72
CA PHE A 45 -2.97 -5.48 -6.81
C PHE A 45 -2.36 -6.63 -6.01
N GLU A 46 -1.52 -7.44 -6.67
CA GLU A 46 -0.72 -8.45 -5.97
C GLU A 46 0.30 -7.79 -5.05
N LEU A 47 0.34 -8.23 -3.78
CA LEU A 47 1.17 -7.62 -2.76
C LEU A 47 2.59 -8.20 -2.78
N ALA A 48 3.57 -7.37 -2.42
CA ALA A 48 4.91 -7.85 -2.10
C ALA A 48 4.87 -8.75 -0.87
N HIS A 49 5.67 -9.82 -0.88
CA HIS A 49 5.90 -10.66 0.29
C HIS A 49 6.58 -9.81 1.39
N ASP A 50 6.10 -9.94 2.63
CA ASP A 50 6.69 -9.27 3.80
C ASP A 50 7.29 -10.33 4.73
N GLU A 51 8.61 -10.50 4.67
CA GLU A 51 9.38 -11.45 5.49
C GLU A 51 9.20 -11.23 7.01
N ARG A 52 8.73 -10.06 7.43
CA ARG A 52 8.50 -9.73 8.85
C ARG A 52 7.17 -10.26 9.38
N VAL A 53 6.20 -10.55 8.51
CA VAL A 53 4.88 -11.04 8.89
C VAL A 53 4.91 -12.57 9.12
N GLU A 54 5.87 -13.28 8.53
CA GLU A 54 6.07 -14.72 8.76
C GLU A 54 6.82 -15.02 10.06
N ALA A 55 7.70 -14.11 10.49
CA ALA A 55 8.33 -14.23 11.79
C ALA A 55 7.32 -13.86 12.89
N GLY A 56 6.56 -14.86 13.36
CA GLY A 56 5.91 -14.85 14.67
C GLY A 56 6.92 -14.79 15.83
N ALA A 57 7.99 -14.00 15.68
CA ALA A 57 8.94 -13.72 16.72
C ALA A 57 8.30 -12.68 17.65
N PRO A 58 8.17 -12.97 18.97
CA PRO A 58 7.67 -11.99 19.90
C PRO A 58 8.52 -10.72 19.79
N ALA A 59 7.86 -9.57 19.66
CA ALA A 59 8.52 -8.29 19.69
C ALA A 59 9.36 -8.22 20.97
N THR A 60 10.68 -8.31 20.83
CA THR A 60 11.59 -8.09 21.93
C THR A 60 11.32 -6.68 22.44
N PRO A 61 10.99 -6.49 23.74
CA PRO A 61 10.82 -5.15 24.28
C PRO A 61 12.12 -4.39 24.01
N ARG A 62 12.03 -3.28 23.27
CA ARG A 62 13.13 -2.33 23.27
C ARG A 62 13.15 -1.71 24.66
N ASP A 63 14.09 -2.17 25.47
CA ASP A 63 14.40 -1.55 26.75
C ASP A 63 14.99 -0.16 26.49
N ARG A 64 14.24 0.84 26.96
CA ARG A 64 14.51 2.28 27.11
C ARG A 64 15.03 3.11 25.94
#